data_AF-A0A8T4JGY6-F1
#
_entry.id   AF-A0A8T4JGY6-F1
#
_cell.length_a   1.000
_cell.length_b   1.000
_cell.length_c   1.000
_cell.angle_alpha   90.00
_cell.angle_beta   90.00
_cell.angle_gamma   90.00
#
_symmetry.space_group_name_H-M   'P 1'
#
loop_
_entity.id
_entity.type
_entity.pdbx_description
1 polymer ?
#
loop_
_entity_poly.entity_id
_entity_poly.type
_entity_poly.pdbx_seq_one_letter_code
_entity_poly.pdbx_strand_id
1 'polypeptide(L)'
;MIEEDLAQFSGLKIFKHLDRLCKLRNGEIFYPVSVDFSPTNACNHNCIWCCYGGVFIDRETLDKELMLKIVDELASLGVKGINFTGGCLLYTSP
;
A
#
# COMPACT_ATOMS: atom_id res chain seq x y z
N MET A 1 -22.22 -18.78 -0.77
CA MET A 1 -21.42 -19.20 0.40
C MET A 1 -19.93 -19.19 0.06
N ILE A 2 -19.36 -18.01 -0.20
CA ILE A 2 -17.91 -17.78 -0.14
C ILE A 2 -17.65 -17.05 1.19
N GLU A 3 -18.20 -17.62 2.26
CA GLU A 3 -17.99 -17.16 3.62
C GLU A 3 -17.35 -18.33 4.34
N GLU A 4 -16.03 -18.41 4.20
CA GLU A 4 -15.16 -19.02 5.21
C GLU A 4 -13.72 -18.69 4.81
N ASP A 5 -13.19 -17.73 5.56
CA ASP A 5 -11.79 -17.40 5.76
C ASP A 5 -10.79 -17.76 4.64
N LEU A 6 -10.77 -16.95 3.59
CA LEU A 6 -9.65 -16.94 2.66
C LEU A 6 -8.42 -16.39 3.37
N ALA A 7 -7.55 -17.31 3.83
CA ALA A 7 -6.28 -17.05 4.49
C ALA A 7 -5.53 -15.87 3.85
N GLN A 8 -4.74 -15.14 4.65
CA GLN A 8 -4.10 -13.88 4.26
C GLN A 8 -3.38 -13.90 2.89
N PHE A 9 -2.85 -15.04 2.47
CA PHE A 9 -2.12 -15.21 1.21
C PHE A 9 -2.85 -16.10 0.19
N SER A 10 -4.15 -16.33 0.36
CA SER A 10 -4.94 -17.11 -0.59
C SER A 10 -5.12 -16.37 -1.92
N GLY A 11 -4.77 -17.02 -3.03
CA GLY A 11 -5.03 -16.51 -4.38
C GLY A 11 -6.52 -16.36 -4.70
N LEU A 12 -7.40 -17.02 -3.93
CA LEU A 12 -8.85 -16.92 -4.11
C LEU A 12 -9.42 -15.59 -3.60
N LYS A 13 -8.63 -14.74 -2.92
CA LYS A 13 -9.07 -13.43 -2.42
C LYS A 13 -9.61 -12.52 -3.53
N ILE A 14 -9.20 -12.76 -4.77
CA ILE A 14 -9.74 -12.06 -5.95
C ILE A 14 -11.27 -12.16 -6.06
N PHE A 15 -11.86 -13.28 -5.62
CA PHE A 15 -13.31 -13.48 -5.63
C PHE A 15 -14.07 -12.59 -4.62
N LYS A 16 -13.38 -11.94 -3.68
CA LYS A 16 -13.99 -10.90 -2.81
C LYS A 16 -14.14 -9.54 -3.50
N HIS A 17 -13.61 -9.38 -4.71
CA HIS A 17 -13.60 -8.12 -5.46
C HIS A 17 -14.20 -8.28 -6.86
N LEU A 18 -15.26 -9.11 -6.97
CA LEU A 18 -16.00 -9.34 -8.22
C LEU A 18 -16.55 -8.04 -8.83
N ASP A 19 -16.93 -7.07 -7.99
CA ASP A 19 -17.34 -5.74 -8.40
C ASP A 19 -16.29 -5.06 -9.28
N ARG A 20 -15.01 -5.16 -8.90
CA ARG A 20 -13.89 -4.58 -9.64
C ARG A 20 -13.56 -5.37 -10.89
N LEU A 21 -13.68 -6.69 -10.86
CA LEU A 21 -13.50 -7.53 -12.04
C LEU A 21 -14.55 -7.21 -13.11
N CYS A 22 -15.81 -6.97 -12.71
CA CYS A 22 -16.86 -6.53 -13.61
C CYS A 22 -16.54 -5.16 -14.22
N LYS A 23 -16.11 -4.18 -13.41
CA LYS A 23 -15.69 -2.86 -13.90
C LYS A 23 -14.52 -2.95 -14.88
N LEU A 24 -13.50 -3.73 -14.54
CA LEU A 24 -12.34 -3.99 -15.40
C LEU A 24 -12.76 -4.58 -16.75
N ARG A 25 -13.63 -5.60 -16.74
CA ARG A 25 -14.17 -6.23 -17.95
C ARG A 25 -14.92 -5.23 -18.83
N ASN A 26 -15.64 -4.30 -18.21
CA ASN A 26 -16.42 -3.28 -18.91
C ASN A 26 -15.57 -2.08 -19.37
N GLY A 27 -14.27 -2.04 -19.07
CA GLY A 27 -13.39 -0.91 -19.40
C GLY A 27 -13.64 0.34 -18.53
N GLU A 28 -14.27 0.17 -17.36
CA GLU A 28 -14.53 1.27 -16.44
C GLU A 28 -13.28 1.59 -15.60
N ILE A 29 -13.11 2.87 -15.25
CA ILE A 29 -12.06 3.29 -14.32
C ILE A 29 -12.49 3.00 -12.89
N PHE A 30 -11.62 2.38 -12.10
CA PHE A 30 -11.84 2.10 -10.69
C PHE A 30 -10.54 2.21 -9.89
N TYR A 31 -10.66 2.51 -8.59
CA TYR A 31 -9.52 2.58 -7.68
C TYR A 31 -8.97 1.20 -7.33
N PRO A 32 -7.67 1.06 -7.00
CA PRO A 32 -7.05 -0.22 -6.68
C PRO A 32 -7.53 -0.80 -5.35
N VAL A 33 -7.46 -2.13 -5.20
CA VAL A 33 -7.88 -2.84 -3.96
C VAL A 33 -6.92 -2.50 -2.82
N SER A 34 -5.64 -2.44 -3.13
CA SER A 34 -4.58 -2.16 -2.20
C SER A 34 -3.57 -1.19 -2.80
N VAL A 35 -2.90 -0.43 -1.95
CA VAL A 35 -1.82 0.49 -2.34
C VAL A 35 -0.58 0.22 -1.52
N ASP A 36 0.59 0.32 -2.15
CA ASP A 36 1.86 0.41 -1.45
C ASP A 36 2.10 1.89 -1.12
N PHE A 37 2.30 2.19 0.16
CA PHE A 37 2.50 3.56 0.64
C PHE A 37 3.83 3.66 1.37
N SER A 38 4.71 4.54 0.87
CA SER A 38 6.05 4.80 1.41
C SER A 38 6.08 6.16 2.10
N PRO A 39 5.86 6.24 3.42
CA PRO A 39 5.80 7.51 4.12
C PRO A 39 7.17 8.10 4.45
N THR A 40 8.24 7.29 4.39
CA THR A 40 9.61 7.74 4.54
C THR A 40 10.51 6.94 3.61
N ASN A 41 11.57 7.56 3.11
CA ASN A 41 12.68 6.88 2.44
C ASN A 41 13.91 6.74 3.36
N ALA A 42 13.84 7.26 4.59
CA ALA A 42 14.90 7.14 5.56
C ALA A 42 15.10 5.68 5.96
N CYS A 43 16.32 5.17 5.82
CA CYS A 43 16.67 3.81 6.17
C CYS A 43 17.98 3.78 6.97
N ASN A 44 18.03 2.97 8.01
CA ASN A 44 19.22 2.73 8.83
C ASN A 44 20.08 1.55 8.32
N HIS A 45 19.64 0.87 7.26
CA HIS A 45 20.39 -0.21 6.61
C HIS A 45 21.09 0.28 5.34
N ASN A 46 22.20 -0.37 4.99
CA ASN A 46 22.89 -0.21 3.71
C ASN A 46 22.89 -1.54 2.94
N CYS A 47 21.70 -2.06 2.66
CA CYS A 47 21.55 -3.37 2.03
C CYS A 47 22.15 -3.35 0.62
N ILE A 48 23.09 -4.26 0.35
CA ILE A 48 23.75 -4.39 -0.96
C ILE A 48 22.79 -4.74 -2.11
N TRP A 49 21.62 -5.28 -1.79
CA TRP A 49 20.56 -5.65 -2.74
C TRP A 49 19.43 -4.60 -2.82
N CYS A 50 19.59 -3.44 -2.16
CA CYS A 50 18.55 -2.42 -2.15
C CYS A 50 18.49 -1.72 -3.50
N CYS A 51 17.37 -1.83 -4.21
CA CYS A 51 17.13 -1.06 -5.43
C CYS A 51 17.09 0.47 -5.21
N TYR A 52 16.96 0.91 -3.95
CA TYR A 52 16.91 2.32 -3.56
C TYR A 52 18.20 2.84 -2.89
N GLY A 53 19.19 1.98 -2.64
CA GLY A 53 20.36 2.30 -1.80
C GLY A 53 21.25 3.44 -2.30
N GLY A 54 21.18 3.78 -3.58
CA GLY A 54 21.87 4.93 -4.18
C GLY A 54 20.95 5.90 -4.92
N VAL A 55 19.62 5.72 -4.82
CA VAL A 55 18.64 6.55 -5.53
C VAL A 55 18.19 7.73 -4.67
N PHE A 56 18.00 7.49 -3.36
CA PHE A 56 17.60 8.54 -2.43
C PHE A 56 18.83 9.10 -1.72
N ILE A 57 19.28 10.26 -2.19
CA ILE A 57 20.35 11.04 -1.56
C ILE A 57 19.83 11.66 -0.26
N ASP A 58 18.60 12.21 -0.32
CA ASP A 58 17.95 12.87 0.80
C ASP A 58 17.03 11.91 1.57
N ARG A 59 17.07 12.03 2.89
CA ARG A 59 16.22 11.26 3.83
C ARG A 59 15.01 12.10 4.22
N GLU A 60 13.90 11.83 3.58
CA GLU A 60 12.65 12.57 3.72
C GLU A 60 11.58 11.70 4.37
N THR A 61 10.72 12.35 5.15
CA THR A 61 9.55 11.75 5.77
C THR A 61 8.36 12.66 5.53
N LEU A 62 7.25 12.08 5.09
CA LEU A 62 6.01 12.81 4.91
C LEU A 62 5.51 13.37 6.25
N ASP A 63 4.87 14.53 6.19
CA ASP A 63 4.19 15.08 7.36
C ASP A 63 3.06 14.16 7.84
N LYS A 64 2.88 14.07 9.16
CA LYS A 64 1.92 13.15 9.78
C LYS A 64 0.47 13.50 9.47
N GLU A 65 0.12 14.77 9.44
CA GLU A 65 -1.24 15.21 9.13
C GLU A 65 -1.55 14.91 7.66
N LEU A 66 -0.58 15.15 6.78
CA LEU A 66 -0.69 14.76 5.38
C LEU A 66 -0.86 13.24 5.21
N MET A 67 -0.07 12.42 5.92
CA MET A 67 -0.20 10.97 5.88
C MET A 67 -1.60 10.50 6.28
N LEU A 68 -2.14 11.02 7.39
CA LEU A 68 -3.48 10.67 7.87
C LEU A 68 -4.55 11.10 6.87
N LYS A 69 -4.44 12.30 6.31
CA LYS A 69 -5.35 12.79 5.26
C LYS A 69 -5.34 11.87 4.03
N ILE A 70 -4.17 11.42 3.59
CA ILE A 70 -4.05 10.47 2.46
C ILE A 70 -4.73 9.15 2.80
N VAL A 71 -4.56 8.63 4.02
CA VAL A 71 -5.24 7.39 4.46
C VAL A 71 -6.76 7.54 4.42
N ASP A 72 -7.30 8.67 4.90
CA ASP A 72 -8.73 8.96 4.87
C ASP A 72 -9.27 9.08 3.43
N GLU A 73 -8.52 9.76 2.55
CA GLU A 73 -8.86 9.86 1.13
C GLU A 73 -8.88 8.47 0.47
N LEU A 74 -7.85 7.64 0.67
CA LEU A 74 -7.81 6.27 0.14
C LEU A 74 -8.99 5.44 0.62
N ALA A 75 -9.34 5.55 1.90
CA ALA A 75 -10.50 4.87 2.48
C ALA A 75 -11.81 5.33 1.82
N SER A 76 -11.99 6.64 1.60
CA SER A 76 -13.18 7.21 0.94
C SER A 76 -13.32 6.76 -0.52
N LEU A 77 -12.20 6.54 -1.21
CA LEU A 77 -12.15 6.04 -2.59
C LEU A 77 -12.36 4.52 -2.68
N GLY A 78 -12.53 3.85 -1.54
CA GLY A 78 -12.85 2.43 -1.45
C GLY A 78 -11.63 1.51 -1.52
N VAL A 79 -10.42 2.02 -1.32
CA VAL A 79 -9.22 1.19 -1.11
C VAL A 79 -9.42 0.36 0.16
N LYS A 80 -9.02 -0.91 0.13
CA LYS A 80 -9.28 -1.90 1.20
C LYS A 80 -8.04 -2.32 1.96
N GLY A 81 -6.84 -2.01 1.45
CA GLY A 81 -5.58 -2.34 2.10
C GLY A 81 -4.49 -1.32 1.79
N ILE A 82 -3.66 -1.05 2.78
CA ILE A 82 -2.45 -0.27 2.63
C ILE A 82 -1.30 -1.15 3.09
N ASN A 83 -0.32 -1.32 2.22
CA ASN A 83 0.94 -1.95 2.55
C ASN A 83 1.97 -0.84 2.78
N PHE A 84 2.38 -0.67 4.04
CA PHE A 84 3.38 0.33 4.38
C PHE A 84 4.77 -0.18 3.98
N THR A 85 5.40 0.54 3.05
CA THR A 85 6.70 0.22 2.47
C THR A 85 7.66 1.41 2.61
N GLY A 86 8.78 1.39 1.89
CA GLY A 86 9.78 2.45 1.93
C GLY A 86 10.94 2.15 2.88
N GLY A 87 11.47 3.19 3.51
CA GLY A 87 12.57 3.10 4.44
C GLY A 87 12.18 2.33 5.71
N CYS A 88 13.08 1.49 6.23
CA CYS A 88 12.84 0.65 7.41
C CYS A 88 12.55 1.45 8.71
N LEU A 89 12.65 2.78 8.70
CA LEU A 89 12.48 3.62 9.88
C LEU A 89 11.02 3.77 10.35
N LEU A 90 10.02 3.33 9.59
CA LEU A 90 8.61 3.48 9.96
C LEU A 90 8.26 2.91 11.34
N TYR A 91 9.00 1.89 11.79
CA TYR A 91 8.77 1.23 13.08
C TYR A 91 9.56 1.84 14.25
N THR A 92 10.37 2.87 13.99
CA THR A 92 11.30 3.46 14.98
C THR A 92 11.14 4.96 15.15
N SER A 93 10.13 5.58 14.52
CA SER A 93 9.76 6.96 14.83
C SER A 93 9.18 7.02 16.26
N PRO A 94 9.67 7.93 17.13
CA PRO A 94 9.20 8.07 18.50
C PRO A 94 7.73 8.50 18.61
#